data_AF-A0A4S3PJW1-F1
#
_entry.id   AF-A0A4S3PJW1-F1
#
_cell.length_a   1.000
_cell.length_b   1.000
_cell.length_c   1.000
_cell.angle_alpha   90.00
_cell.angle_beta   90.00
_cell.angle_gamma   90.00
#
_symmetry.space_group_name_H-M   'P 1'
#
loop_
_entity.id
_entity.type
_entity.pdbx_description
1 polymer ?
#
loop_
_entity_poly.entity_id
_entity_poly.type
_entity_poly.pdbx_seq_one_letter_code
_entity_poly.pdbx_strand_id
1 'polypeptide(L)' 'MYISLNVDVDFEINSLLDLPKFKQIMEHMKMKINKSKLAEELGVDRRTVEKYLNGFVPKRTRKKSSKI' A
#
# COMPACT_ATOMS: atom_id res chain seq x y z
N MET A 1 -18.04 -26.50 6.49
CA MET A 1 -16.71 -27.15 6.39
C MET A 1 -15.68 -26.09 6.72
N TYR A 2 -14.90 -26.28 7.80
CA TYR A 2 -13.84 -25.35 8.17
C TYR A 2 -12.52 -25.93 7.69
N ILE A 3 -11.85 -25.21 6.78
CA ILE A 3 -10.48 -25.51 6.36
C ILE A 3 -9.60 -24.46 7.02
N SER A 4 -8.76 -24.89 7.95
CA SER A 4 -7.76 -24.05 8.61
C SER A 4 -6.50 -24.07 7.76
N LEU A 5 -6.19 -22.96 7.08
CA LEU A 5 -4.95 -22.81 6.33
C LEU A 5 -3.91 -22.18 7.27
N ASN A 6 -2.95 -22.99 7.72
CA ASN A 6 -1.74 -22.50 8.39
C ASN A 6 -0.74 -22.13 7.29
N VAL A 7 -0.82 -20.89 6.82
CA VAL A 7 0.10 -20.36 5.80
C VAL A 7 1.01 -19.38 6.51
N ASP A 8 2.31 -19.64 6.49
CA ASP A 8 3.32 -18.62 6.80
C ASP A 8 3.30 -17.63 5.64
N VAL A 9 2.66 -16.47 5.85
CA VAL A 9 2.51 -15.45 4.81
C VAL A 9 3.65 -14.45 4.97
N ASP A 10 4.78 -14.77 4.36
CA ASP A 10 5.84 -13.78 4.11
C ASP A 10 5.43 -12.93 2.90
N PHE A 11 5.17 -11.65 3.13
CA PHE A 11 4.84 -10.70 2.07
C PHE A 11 5.91 -9.61 2.00
N GLU A 12 6.74 -9.70 0.97
CA GLU A 12 7.80 -8.71 0.73
C GLU A 12 7.21 -7.46 0.05
N ILE A 13 7.50 -6.29 0.62
CA ILE A 13 7.09 -4.98 0.08
C ILE A 13 8.34 -4.27 -0.40
N ASN A 14 8.57 -4.29 -1.71
CA ASN A 14 9.72 -3.62 -2.33
C ASN A 14 9.35 -2.25 -2.91
N SER A 15 8.05 -2.01 -3.19
CA SER A 15 7.58 -0.80 -3.86
C SER A 15 6.29 -0.25 -3.27
N LEU A 16 6.07 1.06 -3.49
CA LEU A 16 4.81 1.73 -3.20
C LEU A 16 3.62 1.15 -3.98
N LEU A 17 3.89 0.50 -5.13
CA LEU A 17 2.87 -0.13 -5.95
C LEU A 17 2.32 -1.42 -5.33
N ASP A 18 3.00 -2.00 -4.34
CA ASP A 18 2.58 -3.23 -3.66
C ASP A 18 1.63 -2.94 -2.49
N LEU A 19 1.60 -1.68 -2.02
CA LEU A 19 0.76 -1.22 -0.91
C LEU A 19 -0.74 -1.49 -1.07
N PRO A 20 -1.38 -1.31 -2.25
CA PRO A 20 -2.78 -1.68 -2.45
C PRO A 20 -3.05 -3.16 -2.16
N LYS A 21 -2.16 -4.06 -2.61
CA LYS A 21 -2.30 -5.51 -2.42
C LYS A 21 -2.04 -5.88 -0.97
N PHE A 22 -1.04 -5.26 -0.34
CA PHE A 22 -0.77 -5.40 1.09
C PHE A 22 -2.01 -5.02 1.93
N LYS A 23 -2.68 -3.91 1.59
CA LYS A 23 -3.90 -3.49 2.28
C LYS A 23 -5.00 -4.55 2.23
N GLN A 24 -5.24 -5.14 1.05
CA GLN A 24 -6.24 -6.20 0.88
C GLN A 24 -5.95 -7.39 1.79
N ILE A 25 -4.70 -7.87 1.80
CA ILE A 25 -4.28 -9.00 2.65
C ILE A 25 -4.53 -8.67 4.13
N MET A 26 -4.09 -7.48 4.57
CA MET A 26 -4.26 -7.05 5.96
C MET A 26 -5.74 -6.92 6.36
N GLU A 27 -6.61 -6.45 5.46
CA GLU A 27 -8.06 -6.38 5.68
C GLU A 27 -8.69 -7.77 5.80
N HIS A 28 -8.31 -8.72 4.94
CA HIS A 28 -8.75 -10.11 5.02
C HIS A 28 -8.31 -10.78 6.32
N MET A 29 -7.10 -10.48 6.79
CA MET A 29 -6.58 -10.97 8.07
C MET A 29 -7.07 -10.17 9.29
N LYS A 30 -7.87 -9.11 9.09
CA LYS A 30 -8.37 -8.19 10.13
C LYS A 30 -7.25 -7.54 10.95
N MET A 31 -6.09 -7.30 10.36
CA MET A 31 -4.93 -6.70 11.02
C MET A 31 -4.85 -5.18 10.77
N LYS A 32 -4.26 -4.46 11.72
CA LYS A 32 -3.99 -3.02 11.58
C LYS A 32 -2.64 -2.78 10.90
N ILE A 33 -2.62 -1.85 9.94
CA ILE A 33 -1.40 -1.44 9.24
C ILE A 33 -0.69 -0.33 10.03
N ASN A 34 0.58 -0.55 10.38
CA ASN A 34 1.42 0.49 10.94
C ASN A 34 2.02 1.36 9.82
N LYS A 35 1.34 2.46 9.50
CA LYS A 35 1.72 3.37 8.41
C LYS A 35 3.05 4.10 8.66
N SER A 36 3.41 4.37 9.92
CA SER A 36 4.64 5.10 10.25
C SER A 36 5.88 4.22 10.04
N LYS A 37 5.84 2.98 10.54
CA LYS A 37 6.92 2.02 10.33
C LYS A 37 7.14 1.75 8.84
N LEU A 38 6.04 1.57 8.09
CA LEU A 38 6.10 1.36 6.66
C LEU A 38 6.70 2.56 5.90
N ALA A 39 6.44 3.78 6.39
CA ALA A 39 7.00 5.01 5.83
C ALA A 39 8.51 5.13 6.08
N GLU A 40 8.97 4.74 7.27
CA GLU A 40 10.40 4.69 7.62
C GLU A 40 11.15 3.68 6.76
N GLU A 41 10.63 2.45 6.62
CA GLU A 41 11.25 1.39 5.81
C GLU A 41 11.29 1.73 4.31
N LEU A 42 10.24 2.37 3.78
CA LEU A 42 10.18 2.78 2.38
C LEU A 42 10.85 4.14 2.12
N GLY A 43 11.32 4.84 3.15
CA GLY A 43 11.95 6.16 3.02
C GLY A 43 11.01 7.24 2.45
N VAL A 44 9.71 7.15 2.71
CA VAL A 44 8.70 8.09 2.18
C VAL A 44 7.88 8.74 3.30
N ASP A 45 7.18 9.81 2.98
CA ASP A 45 6.22 10.40 3.92
C ASP A 45 5.01 9.48 4.19
N ARG A 46 4.50 9.48 5.43
CA ARG A 46 3.32 8.70 5.84
C ARG A 46 2.10 8.95 4.94
N ARG A 47 1.92 10.18 4.45
CA ARG A 47 0.81 10.54 3.54
C ARG A 47 0.97 9.86 2.19
N THR A 48 2.20 9.66 1.73
CA THR A 48 2.49 8.91 0.50
C THR A 48 2.07 7.46 0.68
N VAL A 49 2.47 6.81 1.77
CA VAL A 49 2.01 5.45 2.10
C VAL A 49 0.48 5.36 2.10
N GLU A 50 -0.19 6.27 2.81
CA GLU A 50 -1.65 6.32 2.87
C GLU A 50 -2.32 6.49 1.49
N LYS A 51 -1.74 7.35 0.65
CA LYS A 51 -2.19 7.58 -0.71
C LYS A 51 -2.09 6.33 -1.58
N TYR A 52 -0.97 5.61 -1.52
CA TYR A 52 -0.76 4.37 -2.29
C TYR A 52 -1.56 3.19 -1.73
N LEU A 53 -1.72 3.07 -0.41
CA LEU A 53 -2.64 2.10 0.21
C LEU A 53 -4.07 2.25 -0.32
N ASN A 54 -4.50 3.47 -0.66
CA ASN A 54 -5.82 3.75 -1.22
C ASN A 54 -5.90 3.61 -2.76
N GLY A 55 -4.90 2.99 -3.40
CA GLY A 55 -4.94 2.68 -4.84
C GLY A 55 -4.53 3.85 -5.75
N PHE A 56 -3.74 4.79 -5.24
CA PHE A 56 -3.20 5.85 -6.09
C PHE A 56 -2.25 5.30 -7.15
N VAL A 57 -2.48 5.70 -8.39
CA VAL A 57 -1.59 5.43 -9.52
C VAL A 57 -0.92 6.74 -9.95
N PRO A 58 0.42 6.83 -9.92
CA PRO A 58 1.13 8.02 -10.36
C PRO A 58 0.88 8.28 -11.85
N LYS A 59 0.51 9.52 -12.18
CA LYS A 59 0.38 9.95 -13.58
C LYS A 59 1.76 10.31 -14.13
N ARG A 60 2.11 9.74 -15.28
CA ARG A 60 3.38 10.03 -15.98
C ARG A 60 3.46 11.49 -16.46
N THR A 61 2.32 12.09 -16.79
CA THR A 61 2.24 13.47 -17.28
C THR A 61 1.29 14.31 -16.43
N ARG A 62 1.73 15.53 -16.12
CA ARG A 62 0.88 16.55 -15.50
C ARG A 62 0.00 17.15 -16.59
N LYS A 63 -1.33 17.07 -16.45
CA LYS A 63 -2.24 17.92 -17.23
C LYS A 63 -2.05 19.36 -16.74
N LYS A 64 -1.40 20.19 -17.56
CA LYS A 64 -1.28 21.63 -17.32
C LYS A 64 -2.49 22.30 -17.97
N SER A 65 -3.25 23.08 -17.22
CA SER A 65 -4.22 23.99 -17.83
C SER A 65 -3.46 25.00 -18.69
N SER A 66 -3.99 25.34 -19.86
CA SER A 66 -3.43 26.39 -20.71
C SER A 66 -3.23 27.65 -19.87
N LYS A 67 -2.11 28.35 -20.09
CA LYS A 67 -1.98 29.72 -19.57
C LYS A 67 -3.08 30.53 -20.25
N ILE A 68 -3.99 31.08 -19.45
CA ILE A 68 -4.91 32.13 -19.90
C ILE A 68 -4.06 33.37 -20.18
#